data_AF-A0A371IQ35-F1
#
_entry.id   AF-A0A371IQ35-F1
#
_cell.length_a   1.000
_cell.length_b   1.000
_cell.length_c   1.000
_cell.angle_alpha   90.00
_cell.angle_beta   90.00
_cell.angle_gamma   90.00
#
_symmetry.space_group_name_H-M   'P 1'
#
loop_
_entity.id
_entity.type
_entity.pdbx_description
1 polymer ?
#
loop_
_entity_poly.entity_id
_entity_poly.type
_entity_poly.pdbx_seq_one_letter_code
_entity_poly.pdbx_strand_id
1 'polypeptide(L)'
;MAVPTYEELMLPLLKLLSDKNTYTNKQCNEILAKQCNLTEEEKRQTLPSKKSPIFYNRVNWAKTYMKKAGLVEAPKRGEVRITDLGQQLLNENPTDLKSKDLERYDSFIEFTNKSNKNNSTINSVIDIEENKTPEESLEDAFLKLKISLADELLEKIHTCSFDFFERLVIDLLIKMGYGGSREEAGQATKKTGDGGIDGIINEDRLGLDSIYIQAKRWKDTVVGRPEIQKFSGALDTPGATKGIFITTSTFTKEAKEYAKNINNKKIVLIDGSQLAKFMIDFNVGVSLETVYEIKKIDSDYFIED
;
A
#
# COMPACT_ATOMS: atom_id res chain seq x y z
N MET A 1 17.29 -11.34 -3.82
CA MET A 1 16.83 -11.49 -5.22
C MET A 1 15.38 -11.06 -5.27
N ALA A 2 14.75 -10.89 -6.44
CA ALA A 2 13.31 -10.64 -6.46
C ALA A 2 12.58 -11.94 -6.05
N VAL A 3 11.50 -11.83 -5.27
CA VAL A 3 10.57 -12.95 -5.05
C VAL A 3 10.08 -13.41 -6.43
N PRO A 4 10.13 -14.72 -6.77
CA PRO A 4 9.68 -15.22 -8.06
C PRO A 4 8.23 -14.86 -8.37
N THR A 5 7.91 -14.65 -9.64
CA THR A 5 6.55 -14.38 -10.12
C THR A 5 5.70 -15.66 -10.04
N TYR A 6 4.38 -15.55 -10.18
CA TYR A 6 3.54 -16.75 -10.20
C TYR A 6 3.83 -17.62 -11.44
N GLU A 7 4.23 -17.02 -12.57
CA GLU A 7 4.62 -17.74 -13.78
C GLU A 7 5.92 -18.53 -13.59
N GLU A 8 6.94 -17.88 -13.05
CA GLU A 8 8.23 -18.52 -12.72
C GLU A 8 8.06 -19.70 -11.73
N LEU A 9 6.97 -19.72 -10.97
CA LEU A 9 6.63 -20.80 -10.03
C LEU A 9 5.82 -21.93 -10.65
N MET A 10 5.21 -21.75 -11.84
CA MET A 10 4.37 -22.78 -12.47
C MET A 10 5.18 -24.04 -12.80
N LEU A 11 6.30 -23.89 -13.53
CA LEU A 11 7.12 -25.04 -13.90
C LEU A 11 7.79 -25.74 -12.69
N PRO A 12 8.41 -25.02 -11.73
CA PRO A 12 8.92 -25.64 -10.49
C PRO A 12 7.84 -26.37 -9.70
N LEU A 13 6.65 -25.80 -9.59
CA LEU A 13 5.52 -26.45 -8.92
C LEU A 13 5.07 -27.71 -9.68
N LEU A 14 4.99 -27.68 -11.01
CA LEU A 14 4.63 -28.86 -11.78
C LEU A 14 5.68 -29.97 -11.65
N LYS A 15 6.97 -29.61 -11.68
CA LYS A 15 8.10 -30.54 -11.43
C LYS A 15 8.05 -31.13 -10.02
N LEU A 16 7.69 -30.34 -9.00
CA LEU A 16 7.50 -30.85 -7.64
C LEU A 16 6.44 -31.96 -7.58
N LEU A 17 5.39 -31.87 -8.39
CA LEU A 17 4.28 -32.82 -8.41
C LEU A 17 4.52 -34.02 -9.34
N SER A 18 5.69 -34.13 -9.98
CA SER A 18 5.96 -35.15 -11.01
C SER A 18 5.94 -36.59 -10.49
N ASP A 19 6.03 -36.77 -9.17
CA ASP A 19 5.98 -38.07 -8.50
C ASP A 19 4.54 -38.59 -8.30
N LYS A 20 3.53 -37.84 -8.78
CA LYS A 20 2.09 -38.13 -8.66
C LYS A 20 1.57 -38.17 -7.23
N ASN A 21 2.37 -37.74 -6.25
CA ASN A 21 1.92 -37.61 -4.87
C ASN A 21 1.04 -36.37 -4.69
N THR A 22 0.33 -36.34 -3.55
CA THR A 22 -0.53 -35.22 -3.18
C THR A 22 0.18 -34.35 -2.15
N TYR A 23 0.20 -33.04 -2.37
CA TYR A 23 0.88 -32.07 -1.52
C TYR A 23 -0.07 -31.00 -0.99
N THR A 24 0.13 -30.61 0.26
CA THR A 24 -0.59 -29.48 0.85
C THR A 24 -0.01 -28.13 0.40
N ASN A 25 -0.81 -27.06 0.44
CA ASN A 25 -0.34 -25.69 0.18
C ASN A 25 0.91 -25.31 0.98
N LYS A 26 0.97 -25.75 2.24
CA LYS A 26 2.11 -25.49 3.13
C LYS A 26 3.36 -26.20 2.65
N GLN A 27 3.25 -27.48 2.28
CA GLN A 27 4.38 -28.25 1.74
C GLN A 27 4.88 -27.68 0.41
N CYS A 28 3.97 -27.35 -0.52
CA CYS A 28 4.35 -26.72 -1.78
C CYS A 28 5.12 -25.42 -1.53
N ASN A 29 4.63 -24.56 -0.63
CA ASN A 29 5.30 -23.32 -0.29
C ASN A 29 6.70 -23.54 0.30
N GLU A 30 6.82 -24.41 1.32
CA GLU A 30 8.10 -24.66 1.97
C GLU A 30 9.14 -25.27 1.02
N ILE A 31 8.73 -26.19 0.15
CA ILE A 31 9.64 -26.85 -0.80
C ILE A 31 10.05 -25.88 -1.92
N LEU A 32 9.10 -25.15 -2.50
CA LEU A 32 9.40 -24.17 -3.54
C LEU A 32 10.25 -23.01 -3.01
N ALA A 33 10.00 -22.54 -1.79
CA ALA A 33 10.81 -21.49 -1.19
C ALA A 33 12.27 -21.92 -0.99
N LYS A 34 12.51 -23.21 -0.67
CA LYS A 34 13.85 -23.80 -0.61
C LYS A 34 14.48 -23.92 -2.00
N GLN A 35 13.72 -24.39 -3.00
CA GLN A 35 14.22 -24.51 -4.38
C GLN A 35 14.59 -23.15 -5.00
N CYS A 36 13.84 -22.10 -4.68
CA CYS A 36 14.12 -20.73 -5.12
C CYS A 36 15.17 -19.99 -4.27
N ASN A 37 15.78 -20.65 -3.26
CA ASN A 37 16.76 -20.07 -2.34
C ASN A 37 16.29 -18.76 -1.67
N LEU A 38 15.01 -18.68 -1.29
CA LEU A 38 14.46 -17.48 -0.66
C LEU A 38 15.00 -17.26 0.75
N THR A 39 15.40 -16.03 1.02
CA THR A 39 15.76 -15.55 2.36
C THR A 39 14.53 -15.46 3.26
N GLU A 40 14.76 -15.46 4.57
CA GLU A 40 13.71 -15.30 5.57
C GLU A 40 12.99 -13.93 5.49
N GLU A 41 13.67 -12.90 4.98
CA GLU A 41 13.06 -11.59 4.75
C GLU A 41 12.12 -11.60 3.54
N GLU A 42 12.54 -12.21 2.43
CA GLU A 42 11.72 -12.37 1.22
C GLU A 42 10.48 -13.24 1.49
N LYS A 43 10.60 -14.30 2.30
CA LYS A 43 9.45 -15.13 2.73
C LYS A 43 8.44 -14.37 3.59
N ARG A 44 8.88 -13.32 4.31
CA ARG A 44 8.02 -12.49 5.16
C ARG A 44 7.50 -11.25 4.43
N GLN A 45 7.93 -11.00 3.21
CA GLN A 45 7.45 -9.87 2.43
C GLN A 45 5.94 -10.02 2.19
N THR A 46 5.19 -8.99 2.58
CA THR A 46 3.74 -8.92 2.45
C THR A 46 3.36 -7.77 1.54
N LEU A 47 2.18 -7.87 0.92
CA LEU A 47 1.58 -6.71 0.29
C LEU A 47 1.18 -5.70 1.37
N PRO A 48 1.34 -4.38 1.14
CA PRO A 48 0.93 -3.34 2.09
C PRO A 48 -0.51 -3.51 2.60
N SER A 49 -1.40 -4.04 1.76
CA SER A 49 -2.82 -4.28 2.06
C SER A 49 -3.13 -5.58 2.85
N LYS A 50 -2.19 -6.53 3.03
CA LYS A 50 -2.49 -7.89 3.54
C LYS A 50 -1.49 -8.43 4.58
N LYS A 51 -1.98 -9.36 5.43
CA LYS A 51 -1.18 -10.15 6.39
C LYS A 51 -0.50 -11.39 5.79
N SER A 52 -0.84 -11.78 4.56
CA SER A 52 -0.33 -13.01 3.93
C SER A 52 0.91 -12.73 3.06
N PRO A 53 1.97 -13.56 3.13
CA PRO A 53 3.18 -13.36 2.34
C PRO A 53 2.94 -13.35 0.82
N ILE A 54 3.67 -12.50 0.09
CA ILE A 54 3.62 -12.38 -1.39
C ILE A 54 3.89 -13.74 -2.04
N PHE A 55 4.94 -14.42 -1.60
CA PHE A 55 5.32 -15.74 -2.14
C PHE A 55 4.20 -16.78 -1.97
N TYR A 56 3.51 -16.78 -0.82
CA TYR A 56 2.37 -17.66 -0.59
C TYR A 56 1.21 -17.38 -1.55
N ASN A 57 0.93 -16.11 -1.81
CA ASN A 57 -0.09 -15.73 -2.79
C ASN A 57 0.28 -16.20 -4.20
N ARG A 58 1.53 -15.97 -4.63
CA ARG A 58 2.00 -16.35 -5.97
C ARG A 58 1.99 -17.86 -6.20
N VAL A 59 2.36 -18.67 -5.20
CA VAL A 59 2.21 -20.14 -5.26
C VAL A 59 0.74 -20.54 -5.44
N ASN A 60 -0.20 -19.90 -4.73
CA ASN A 60 -1.63 -20.20 -4.89
C ASN A 60 -2.16 -19.81 -6.28
N TRP A 61 -1.67 -18.73 -6.87
CA TRP A 61 -2.03 -18.32 -8.23
C TRP A 61 -1.46 -19.28 -9.28
N ALA A 62 -0.19 -19.68 -9.15
CA ALA A 62 0.40 -20.72 -9.99
C ALA A 62 -0.44 -22.01 -9.97
N LYS A 63 -0.84 -22.45 -8.77
CA LYS A 63 -1.78 -23.57 -8.59
C LYS A 63 -3.12 -23.33 -9.27
N THR A 64 -3.71 -22.15 -9.11
CA THR A 64 -5.03 -21.82 -9.65
C THR A 64 -5.00 -21.84 -11.19
N TYR A 65 -4.01 -21.22 -11.81
CA TYR A 65 -3.85 -21.17 -13.26
C TYR A 65 -3.64 -22.58 -13.84
N MET A 66 -2.72 -23.36 -13.26
CA MET A 66 -2.49 -24.74 -13.68
C MET A 66 -3.72 -25.62 -13.47
N LYS A 67 -4.50 -25.39 -12.40
CA LYS A 67 -5.76 -26.11 -12.17
C LYS A 67 -6.80 -25.76 -13.22
N LYS A 68 -6.90 -24.49 -13.60
CA LYS A 68 -7.82 -24.03 -14.66
C LYS A 68 -7.41 -24.55 -16.04
N ALA A 69 -6.11 -24.73 -16.28
CA ALA A 69 -5.59 -25.40 -17.47
C ALA A 69 -5.71 -26.93 -17.44
N GLY A 70 -6.15 -27.52 -16.33
CA GLY A 70 -6.29 -28.98 -16.17
C GLY A 70 -4.97 -29.73 -15.98
N LEU A 71 -3.85 -29.04 -15.76
CA LEU A 71 -2.53 -29.64 -15.54
C LEU A 71 -2.38 -30.21 -14.12
N VAL A 72 -3.11 -29.63 -13.17
CA VAL A 72 -3.16 -30.09 -11.78
C VAL A 72 -4.61 -30.15 -11.29
N GLU A 73 -4.85 -30.96 -10.28
CA GLU A 73 -6.15 -31.09 -9.62
C GLU A 73 -6.01 -30.93 -8.10
N ALA A 74 -7.13 -30.72 -7.42
CA ALA A 74 -7.17 -30.57 -5.97
C ALA A 74 -8.07 -31.67 -5.38
N PRO A 75 -7.51 -32.85 -5.03
CA PRO A 75 -8.30 -33.99 -4.55
C PRO A 75 -9.00 -33.70 -3.22
N LYS A 76 -8.39 -32.88 -2.37
CA LYS A 76 -9.01 -32.30 -1.16
C LYS A 76 -8.69 -30.80 -1.08
N ARG A 77 -9.46 -30.10 -0.24
CA ARG A 77 -9.25 -28.67 0.02
C ARG A 77 -7.83 -28.44 0.57
N GLY A 78 -7.09 -27.53 -0.06
CA GLY A 78 -5.72 -27.21 0.33
C GLY A 78 -4.65 -28.19 -0.17
N GLU A 79 -5.05 -29.23 -0.91
CA GLU A 79 -4.14 -30.19 -1.53
C GLU A 79 -3.99 -29.95 -3.05
N VAL A 80 -2.96 -30.51 -3.66
CA VAL A 80 -2.75 -30.52 -5.11
C VAL A 80 -2.02 -31.78 -5.56
N ARG A 81 -2.38 -32.25 -6.75
CA ARG A 81 -1.78 -33.39 -7.45
C ARG A 81 -1.70 -33.09 -8.94
N ILE A 82 -0.68 -33.61 -9.63
CA ILE A 82 -0.56 -33.51 -11.09
C ILE A 82 -1.60 -34.40 -11.80
N THR A 83 -2.11 -33.96 -12.95
CA THR A 83 -2.98 -34.78 -13.81
C THR A 83 -2.17 -35.48 -14.91
N ASP A 84 -2.80 -36.37 -15.68
CA ASP A 84 -2.14 -36.99 -16.84
C ASP A 84 -1.73 -35.94 -17.90
N LEU A 85 -2.52 -34.88 -18.07
CA LEU A 85 -2.17 -33.73 -18.94
C LEU A 85 -0.93 -33.00 -18.43
N GLY A 86 -0.83 -32.76 -17.11
CA GLY A 86 0.36 -32.18 -16.49
C GLY A 86 1.61 -33.04 -16.71
N GLN A 87 1.46 -34.36 -16.65
CA GLN A 87 2.57 -35.28 -16.90
C GLN A 87 3.00 -35.28 -18.37
N GLN A 88 2.06 -35.19 -19.30
CA GLN A 88 2.37 -35.05 -20.73
C GLN A 88 3.17 -33.77 -20.99
N LEU A 89 2.76 -32.64 -20.41
CA LEU A 89 3.50 -31.38 -20.53
C LEU A 89 4.92 -31.50 -19.98
N LEU A 90 5.13 -32.19 -18.84
CA LEU A 90 6.48 -32.41 -18.32
C LEU A 90 7.36 -33.26 -19.25
N ASN A 91 6.77 -34.24 -19.94
CA ASN A 91 7.49 -35.08 -20.90
C ASN A 91 7.93 -34.31 -22.16
N GLU A 92 7.32 -33.16 -22.46
CA GLU A 92 7.79 -32.23 -23.50
C GLU A 92 9.10 -31.51 -23.12
N ASN A 93 9.58 -31.70 -21.87
CA ASN A 93 10.76 -31.05 -21.30
C ASN A 93 10.78 -29.51 -21.48
N PRO A 94 9.72 -28.80 -21.04
CA PRO A 94 9.68 -27.35 -21.14
C PRO A 94 10.78 -26.71 -20.28
N THR A 95 11.42 -25.70 -20.83
CA THR A 95 12.42 -24.87 -20.13
C THR A 95 11.76 -23.82 -19.24
N ASP A 96 10.56 -23.37 -19.61
CA ASP A 96 9.72 -22.42 -18.86
C ASP A 96 8.24 -22.76 -19.08
N LEU A 97 7.35 -22.25 -18.23
CA LEU A 97 5.90 -22.42 -18.37
C LEU A 97 5.19 -21.09 -18.04
N LYS A 98 4.70 -20.41 -19.08
CA LYS A 98 4.03 -19.11 -18.96
C LYS A 98 2.52 -19.23 -19.13
N SER A 99 1.77 -18.19 -18.76
CA SER A 99 0.31 -18.19 -18.94
C SER A 99 -0.09 -18.36 -20.40
N LYS A 100 0.72 -17.85 -21.33
CA LYS A 100 0.51 -18.01 -22.78
C LYS A 100 0.57 -19.47 -23.23
N ASP A 101 1.41 -20.30 -22.60
CA ASP A 101 1.50 -21.73 -22.90
C ASP A 101 0.28 -22.50 -22.39
N LEU A 102 -0.49 -21.92 -21.46
CA LEU A 102 -1.75 -22.47 -20.98
C LEU A 102 -2.91 -22.19 -21.93
N GLU A 103 -2.78 -21.21 -22.83
CA GLU A 103 -3.81 -20.88 -23.84
C GLU A 103 -4.03 -21.99 -24.88
N ARG A 104 -3.23 -23.07 -24.87
CA ARG A 104 -3.50 -24.28 -25.67
C ARG A 104 -4.56 -25.21 -25.09
N TYR A 105 -5.00 -24.96 -23.85
CA TYR A 105 -6.00 -25.79 -23.18
C TYR A 105 -7.38 -25.11 -23.19
N ASP A 106 -8.37 -25.77 -23.79
CA ASP A 106 -9.74 -25.23 -23.91
C ASP A 106 -10.33 -24.79 -22.56
N SER A 107 -10.05 -25.53 -21.49
CA SER A 107 -10.46 -25.21 -20.12
C SER A 107 -9.87 -23.90 -19.59
N PHE A 108 -8.64 -23.56 -20.00
CA PHE A 108 -7.98 -22.30 -19.66
C PHE A 108 -8.51 -21.16 -20.51
N ILE A 109 -8.70 -21.38 -21.81
CA ILE A 109 -9.31 -20.41 -22.73
C ILE A 109 -10.71 -20.02 -22.25
N GLU A 110 -11.52 -20.98 -21.78
CA GLU A 110 -12.83 -20.69 -21.20
C GLU A 110 -12.73 -19.84 -19.92
N PHE A 111 -11.71 -20.07 -19.10
CA PHE A 111 -11.48 -19.30 -17.87
C PHE A 111 -11.09 -17.85 -18.18
N THR A 112 -10.15 -17.62 -19.11
CA THR A 112 -9.73 -16.27 -19.53
C THR A 112 -10.84 -15.56 -20.29
N ASN A 113 -11.55 -16.25 -21.18
CA ASN A 113 -12.66 -15.67 -21.93
C ASN A 113 -13.89 -15.39 -21.08
N LYS A 114 -14.21 -16.17 -20.04
CA LYS A 114 -15.26 -15.80 -19.08
C LYS A 114 -14.90 -14.54 -18.29
N SER A 115 -13.60 -14.29 -18.08
CA SER A 115 -13.11 -13.02 -17.53
C SER A 115 -13.28 -11.85 -18.51
N ASN A 116 -13.08 -12.09 -19.82
CA ASN A 116 -13.17 -11.06 -20.87
C ASN A 116 -14.59 -10.83 -21.45
N LYS A 117 -15.50 -11.82 -21.39
CA LYS A 117 -16.85 -11.74 -22.01
C LYS A 117 -17.79 -10.72 -21.38
N ASN A 118 -17.44 -10.19 -20.20
CA ASN A 118 -18.15 -9.08 -19.58
C ASN A 118 -17.65 -7.69 -20.05
N ASN A 119 -16.63 -7.61 -20.91
CA ASN A 119 -16.03 -6.34 -21.37
C ASN A 119 -15.79 -6.31 -22.89
N SER A 120 -16.82 -6.63 -23.68
CA SER A 120 -16.77 -6.62 -25.15
C SER A 120 -16.70 -5.22 -25.79
N THR A 121 -16.06 -4.22 -25.16
CA THR A 121 -15.88 -2.91 -25.81
C THR A 121 -14.57 -2.17 -25.50
N ILE A 122 -13.57 -2.79 -24.87
CA ILE A 122 -12.26 -2.14 -24.69
C ILE A 122 -11.15 -3.15 -24.94
N ASN A 123 -10.89 -3.42 -26.21
CA ASN A 123 -9.63 -4.03 -26.65
C ASN A 123 -8.69 -2.92 -27.11
N SER A 124 -7.74 -2.59 -26.25
CA SER A 124 -6.33 -2.21 -26.53
C SER A 124 -5.83 -1.32 -25.40
N VAL A 125 -4.58 -1.55 -24.99
CA VAL A 125 -3.85 -0.85 -23.92
C VAL A 125 -4.19 -1.28 -22.49
N ILE A 126 -4.07 -2.58 -22.20
CA ILE A 126 -3.52 -2.98 -20.91
C ILE A 126 -2.27 -3.79 -21.25
N ASP A 127 -1.11 -3.13 -21.19
CA ASP A 127 0.13 -3.82 -20.85
C ASP A 127 -0.13 -4.45 -19.48
N ILE A 128 -0.67 -5.67 -19.49
CA ILE A 128 -0.56 -6.54 -18.35
C ILE A 128 0.93 -6.80 -18.27
N GLU A 129 1.64 -6.16 -17.34
CA GLU A 129 2.94 -6.64 -16.95
C GLU A 129 2.75 -8.13 -16.61
N GLU A 130 3.17 -9.03 -17.52
CA GLU A 130 2.81 -10.46 -17.59
C GLU A 130 3.14 -11.27 -16.31
N ASN A 131 3.73 -10.61 -15.30
CA ASN A 131 4.32 -11.19 -14.12
C ASN A 131 3.58 -10.91 -12.80
N LYS A 132 2.45 -10.19 -12.82
CA LYS A 132 1.69 -9.81 -11.61
C LYS A 132 0.40 -10.60 -11.46
N THR A 133 0.10 -10.99 -10.22
CA THR A 133 -1.21 -11.54 -9.86
C THR A 133 -2.30 -10.46 -9.99
N PRO A 134 -3.58 -10.83 -10.17
CA PRO A 134 -4.68 -9.86 -10.22
C PRO A 134 -4.74 -8.93 -9.00
N GLU A 135 -4.47 -9.43 -7.78
CA GLU A 135 -4.46 -8.56 -6.59
C GLU A 135 -3.27 -7.61 -6.56
N GLU A 136 -2.09 -8.03 -7.03
CA GLU A 136 -0.94 -7.12 -7.18
C GLU A 136 -1.26 -6.01 -8.19
N SER A 137 -1.88 -6.36 -9.32
CA SER A 137 -2.27 -5.40 -10.35
C SER A 137 -3.30 -4.40 -9.82
N LEU A 138 -4.28 -4.87 -9.02
CA LEU A 138 -5.26 -4.00 -8.38
C LEU A 138 -4.62 -3.08 -7.34
N GLU A 139 -3.67 -3.57 -6.55
CA GLU A 139 -2.97 -2.77 -5.55
C GLU A 139 -2.09 -1.70 -6.19
N ASP A 140 -1.39 -2.03 -7.28
CA ASP A 140 -0.63 -1.05 -8.06
C ASP A 140 -1.54 0.01 -8.67
N ALA A 141 -2.68 -0.40 -9.23
CA ALA A 141 -3.69 0.54 -9.73
C ALA A 141 -4.21 1.44 -8.60
N PHE A 142 -4.49 0.88 -7.43
CA PHE A 142 -4.93 1.64 -6.26
C PHE A 142 -3.87 2.65 -5.78
N LEU A 143 -2.60 2.24 -5.73
CA LEU A 143 -1.49 3.14 -5.37
C LEU A 143 -1.32 4.27 -6.40
N LYS A 144 -1.43 3.96 -7.70
CA LYS A 144 -1.40 4.97 -8.77
C LYS A 144 -2.55 5.97 -8.63
N LEU A 145 -3.77 5.50 -8.38
CA LEU A 145 -4.93 6.36 -8.12
C LEU A 145 -4.69 7.26 -6.90
N LYS A 146 -4.14 6.70 -5.81
CA LYS A 146 -3.84 7.46 -4.59
C LYS A 146 -2.77 8.54 -4.81
N ILE A 147 -1.73 8.24 -5.59
CA ILE A 147 -0.68 9.22 -5.93
C ILE A 147 -1.27 10.33 -6.81
N SER A 148 -2.03 9.98 -7.85
CA SER A 148 -2.72 10.98 -8.71
C SER A 148 -3.62 11.89 -7.89
N LEU A 149 -4.42 11.31 -7.00
CA LEU A 149 -5.30 12.07 -6.11
C LEU A 149 -4.51 12.98 -5.15
N ALA A 150 -3.37 12.52 -4.65
CA ALA A 150 -2.52 13.35 -3.79
C ALA A 150 -1.97 14.57 -4.53
N ASP A 151 -1.56 14.41 -5.79
CA ASP A 151 -1.10 15.51 -6.65
C ASP A 151 -2.25 16.51 -6.95
N GLU A 152 -3.44 16.00 -7.27
CA GLU A 152 -4.64 16.83 -7.48
C GLU A 152 -5.03 17.63 -6.22
N LEU A 153 -4.95 17.01 -5.04
CA LEU A 153 -5.20 17.68 -3.77
C LEU A 153 -4.20 18.82 -3.52
N LEU A 154 -2.91 18.61 -3.80
CA LEU A 154 -1.89 19.64 -3.62
C LEU A 154 -2.12 20.83 -4.55
N GLU A 155 -2.40 20.59 -5.83
CA GLU A 155 -2.75 21.66 -6.77
C GLU A 155 -4.00 22.41 -6.29
N LYS A 156 -5.01 21.70 -5.76
CA LYS A 156 -6.19 22.36 -5.19
C LYS A 156 -5.85 23.25 -3.99
N ILE A 157 -5.02 22.78 -3.05
CA ILE A 157 -4.57 23.57 -1.90
C ILE A 157 -3.83 24.85 -2.34
N HIS A 158 -3.05 24.79 -3.41
CA HIS A 158 -2.37 25.96 -3.97
C HIS A 158 -3.33 27.02 -4.53
N THR A 159 -4.55 26.65 -4.90
CA THR A 159 -5.59 27.61 -5.32
C THR A 159 -6.37 28.23 -4.16
N CYS A 160 -6.30 27.64 -2.96
CA CYS A 160 -7.04 28.11 -1.80
C CYS A 160 -6.38 29.31 -1.11
N SER A 161 -7.17 30.04 -0.31
CA SER A 161 -6.64 31.10 0.56
C SER A 161 -5.71 30.54 1.65
N PHE A 162 -4.82 31.38 2.18
CA PHE A 162 -3.95 31.00 3.29
C PHE A 162 -4.75 30.63 4.56
N ASP A 163 -5.78 31.41 4.92
CA ASP A 163 -6.65 31.09 6.05
C ASP A 163 -7.40 29.76 5.88
N PHE A 164 -7.77 29.40 4.64
CA PHE A 164 -8.33 28.08 4.36
C PHE A 164 -7.31 26.97 4.63
N PHE A 165 -6.06 27.16 4.18
CA PHE A 165 -5.00 26.18 4.40
C PHE A 165 -4.68 25.97 5.88
N GLU A 166 -4.64 27.04 6.69
CA GLU A 166 -4.49 26.94 8.15
C GLU A 166 -5.61 26.07 8.75
N ARG A 167 -6.86 26.34 8.40
CA ARG A 167 -8.01 25.55 8.87
C ARG A 167 -7.93 24.08 8.43
N LEU A 168 -7.57 23.84 7.17
CA LEU A 168 -7.40 22.49 6.62
C LEU A 168 -6.38 21.66 7.42
N VAL A 169 -5.25 22.28 7.76
CA VAL A 169 -4.20 21.64 8.57
C VAL A 169 -4.72 21.26 9.96
N ILE A 170 -5.47 22.16 10.60
CA ILE A 170 -6.08 21.90 11.91
C ILE A 170 -7.12 20.77 11.81
N ASP A 171 -8.01 20.82 10.82
CA ASP A 171 -9.02 19.80 10.56
C ASP A 171 -8.40 18.41 10.36
N LEU A 172 -7.27 18.36 9.64
CA LEU A 172 -6.50 17.13 9.46
C LEU A 172 -5.99 16.57 10.78
N LEU A 173 -5.33 17.39 11.60
CA LEU A 173 -4.81 16.93 12.89
C LEU A 173 -5.93 16.45 13.82
N ILE A 174 -7.09 17.12 13.81
CA ILE A 174 -8.26 16.68 14.56
C ILE A 174 -8.74 15.31 14.07
N LYS A 175 -8.80 15.10 12.75
CA LYS A 175 -9.19 13.82 12.15
C LYS A 175 -8.19 12.69 12.42
N MET A 176 -6.92 13.04 12.64
CA MET A 176 -5.89 12.11 13.11
C MET A 176 -6.01 11.76 14.60
N GLY A 177 -6.86 12.47 15.35
CA GLY A 177 -7.13 12.22 16.77
C GLY A 177 -6.48 13.19 17.74
N TYR A 178 -5.81 14.24 17.25
CA TYR A 178 -5.28 15.33 18.08
C TYR A 178 -6.41 16.33 18.45
N GLY A 179 -6.20 17.16 19.47
CA GLY A 179 -7.10 18.27 19.82
C GLY A 179 -8.20 17.94 20.81
N GLY A 180 -8.27 16.70 21.31
CA GLY A 180 -9.16 16.34 22.41
C GLY A 180 -10.65 16.24 22.04
N SER A 181 -11.52 16.91 22.79
CA SER A 181 -12.96 16.93 22.51
C SER A 181 -13.29 17.91 21.35
N ARG A 182 -14.33 17.63 20.54
CA ARG A 182 -14.68 18.47 19.36
C ARG A 182 -14.98 19.94 19.71
N GLU A 183 -15.36 20.24 20.96
CA GLU A 183 -15.67 21.58 21.43
C GLU A 183 -14.40 22.40 21.77
N GLU A 184 -13.35 21.76 22.27
CA GLU A 184 -12.05 22.40 22.57
C GLU A 184 -11.16 22.56 21.33
N ALA A 185 -11.26 21.61 20.39
CA ALA A 185 -10.50 21.66 19.14
C ALA A 185 -10.82 22.91 18.29
N GLY A 186 -12.05 23.42 18.36
CA GLY A 186 -12.46 24.67 17.72
C GLY A 186 -11.97 25.95 18.42
N GLN A 187 -11.51 25.87 19.67
CA GLN A 187 -10.93 26.98 20.45
C GLN A 187 -9.39 26.96 20.48
N ALA A 188 -8.76 25.87 20.03
CA ALA A 188 -7.31 25.65 20.09
C ALA A 188 -6.50 26.59 19.19
N THR A 189 -7.12 27.23 18.19
CA THR A 189 -6.50 28.23 17.33
C THR A 189 -6.47 29.62 17.98
N LYS A 190 -5.75 29.75 19.11
CA LYS A 190 -5.20 31.07 19.45
C LYS A 190 -4.18 31.42 18.36
N LYS A 191 -4.52 32.29 17.41
CA LYS A 191 -3.53 32.92 16.52
C LYS A 191 -2.53 33.64 17.40
N THR A 192 -1.40 33.00 17.66
CA THR A 192 -0.26 33.64 18.32
C THR A 192 0.39 34.51 17.27
N GLY A 193 0.22 35.83 17.34
CA GLY A 193 0.91 36.79 16.47
C GLY A 193 2.44 36.81 16.66
N ASP A 194 3.01 35.75 17.20
CA ASP A 194 4.40 35.63 17.62
C ASP A 194 5.19 34.89 16.54
N GLY A 195 5.72 35.65 15.58
CA GLY A 195 6.91 35.36 14.77
C GLY A 195 7.03 34.08 13.93
N GLY A 196 6.14 33.09 14.10
CA GLY A 196 6.25 31.76 13.49
C GLY A 196 5.40 30.63 14.09
N ILE A 197 4.30 30.93 14.78
CA ILE A 197 3.33 29.90 15.22
C ILE A 197 1.95 30.26 14.67
N ASP A 198 1.35 29.34 13.91
CA ASP A 198 0.06 29.54 13.25
C ASP A 198 -1.09 28.88 14.03
N GLY A 199 -0.78 27.90 14.90
CA GLY A 199 -1.79 27.22 15.71
C GLY A 199 -1.21 26.40 16.86
N ILE A 200 -2.08 26.02 17.79
CA ILE A 200 -1.78 25.16 18.93
C ILE A 200 -2.86 24.07 18.97
N ILE A 201 -2.48 22.83 19.22
CA ILE A 201 -3.42 21.72 19.37
C ILE A 201 -3.00 20.83 20.54
N ASN A 202 -3.94 20.32 21.32
CA ASN A 202 -3.60 19.39 22.39
C ASN A 202 -3.23 18.02 21.82
N GLU A 203 -2.23 17.35 22.41
CA GLU A 203 -1.86 15.99 22.02
C GLU A 203 -2.91 14.97 22.47
N ASP A 204 -3.50 15.22 23.63
CA ASP A 204 -4.41 14.31 24.30
C ASP A 204 -5.72 15.02 24.72
N ARG A 205 -6.70 14.22 25.13
CA ARG A 205 -8.03 14.71 25.51
C ARG A 205 -8.09 15.46 26.83
N LEU A 206 -7.08 15.30 27.69
CA LEU A 206 -6.97 15.99 28.97
C LEU A 206 -6.21 17.32 28.84
N GLY A 207 -5.57 17.58 27.68
CA GLY A 207 -4.84 18.81 27.42
C GLY A 207 -3.57 18.95 28.25
N LEU A 208 -2.93 17.83 28.60
CA LEU A 208 -1.71 17.83 29.40
C LEU A 208 -0.52 18.30 28.59
N ASP A 209 -0.49 17.92 27.31
CA ASP A 209 0.54 18.34 26.36
C ASP A 209 -0.08 19.13 25.20
N SER A 210 0.61 20.21 24.80
CA SER A 210 0.27 21.01 23.62
C SER A 210 1.33 20.87 22.54
N ILE A 211 0.86 20.78 21.30
CA ILE A 211 1.64 20.72 20.08
C ILE A 211 1.46 22.03 19.32
N TYR A 212 2.57 22.67 19.00
CA TYR A 212 2.59 23.94 18.28
C TYR A 212 2.75 23.70 16.79
N ILE A 213 2.06 24.48 15.96
CA ILE A 213 1.96 24.24 14.53
C ILE A 213 2.42 25.47 13.76
N GLN A 214 3.23 25.24 12.74
CA GLN A 214 3.53 26.22 11.69
C GLN A 214 3.22 25.58 10.34
N ALA A 215 2.45 26.29 9.52
CA ALA A 215 1.98 25.87 8.21
C ALA A 215 2.45 26.88 7.13
N LYS A 216 3.30 26.44 6.20
CA LYS A 216 3.76 27.24 5.06
C LYS A 216 3.17 26.73 3.74
N ARG A 217 2.39 27.59 3.07
CA ARG A 217 1.83 27.28 1.75
C ARG A 217 2.77 27.73 0.64
N TRP A 218 3.85 27.00 0.43
CA TRP A 218 4.85 27.26 -0.62
C TRP A 218 4.75 26.24 -1.75
N LYS A 219 4.90 26.70 -3.00
CA LYS A 219 4.91 25.83 -4.18
C LYS A 219 6.35 25.43 -4.51
N ASP A 220 7.09 26.33 -5.14
CA ASP A 220 8.45 26.04 -5.66
C ASP A 220 9.58 26.32 -4.66
N THR A 221 9.26 26.84 -3.47
CA THR A 221 10.25 27.15 -2.44
C THR A 221 10.44 25.97 -1.50
N VAL A 222 11.62 25.33 -1.60
CA VAL A 222 12.04 24.28 -0.67
C VAL A 222 12.34 24.88 0.70
N VAL A 223 11.79 24.30 1.76
CA VAL A 223 12.01 24.74 3.14
C VAL A 223 13.40 24.32 3.61
N GLY A 224 14.26 25.30 3.85
CA GLY A 224 15.61 25.09 4.36
C GLY A 224 15.70 25.09 5.89
N ARG A 225 16.89 24.74 6.39
CA ARG A 225 17.22 24.77 7.82
C ARG A 225 16.87 26.09 8.55
N PRO A 226 17.06 27.29 7.97
CA PRO A 226 16.75 28.54 8.67
C PRO A 226 15.30 28.64 9.14
N GLU A 227 14.34 28.14 8.36
CA GLU A 227 12.92 28.15 8.73
C GLU A 227 12.64 27.24 9.92
N ILE A 228 13.26 26.05 9.94
CA ILE A 228 13.12 25.11 11.06
C ILE A 228 13.81 25.65 12.32
N GLN A 229 14.94 26.35 12.18
CA GLN A 229 15.61 27.05 13.28
C GLN A 229 14.74 28.16 13.85
N LYS A 230 14.13 28.97 12.98
CA LYS A 230 13.22 30.04 13.37
C LYS A 230 12.01 29.47 14.13
N PHE A 231 11.40 28.41 13.63
CA PHE A 231 10.31 27.73 14.32
C PHE A 231 10.76 27.14 15.67
N SER A 232 11.91 26.46 15.71
CA SER A 232 12.49 25.95 16.96
C SER A 232 12.71 27.04 18.00
N GLY A 233 13.08 28.25 17.59
CA GLY A 233 13.21 29.41 18.48
C GLY A 233 11.87 29.97 18.92
N ALA A 234 10.85 29.99 18.04
CA ALA A 234 9.50 30.40 18.40
C ALA A 234 8.87 29.49 19.46
N LEU A 235 9.25 28.21 19.52
CA LEU A 235 8.84 27.27 20.56
C LEU A 235 9.44 27.59 21.94
N ASP A 236 10.56 28.30 22.02
CA ASP A 236 11.19 28.64 23.30
C ASP A 236 10.37 29.68 24.09
N THR A 237 9.72 30.63 23.41
CA THR A 237 8.91 31.68 24.04
C THR A 237 7.79 31.10 24.94
N PRO A 238 6.96 30.15 24.48
CA PRO A 238 5.97 29.49 25.32
C PRO A 238 6.54 28.33 26.16
N GLY A 239 7.84 28.02 26.08
CA GLY A 239 8.43 26.85 26.74
C GLY A 239 7.98 25.51 26.15
N ALA A 240 7.61 25.49 24.86
CA ALA A 240 7.09 24.33 24.17
C ALA A 240 8.20 23.35 23.74
N THR A 241 7.94 22.06 23.91
CA THR A 241 8.87 20.98 23.55
C THR A 241 8.42 20.19 22.33
N LYS A 242 7.18 20.36 21.86
CA LYS A 242 6.59 19.61 20.75
C LYS A 242 6.06 20.56 19.67
N GLY A 243 6.40 20.28 18.41
CA GLY A 243 5.90 21.07 17.30
C GLY A 243 5.80 20.30 15.99
N ILE A 244 4.92 20.77 15.11
CA ILE A 244 4.74 20.26 13.76
C ILE A 244 4.95 21.41 12.78
N PHE A 245 5.89 21.22 11.85
CA PHE A 245 6.08 22.13 10.72
C PHE A 245 5.53 21.48 9.46
N ILE A 246 4.55 22.13 8.85
CA ILE A 246 3.81 21.63 7.69
C ILE A 246 4.11 22.55 6.51
N THR A 247 4.44 21.98 5.36
CA THR A 247 4.58 22.74 4.11
C THR A 247 3.90 22.02 2.96
N THR A 248 3.36 22.77 2.00
CA THR A 248 2.91 22.20 0.72
C THR A 248 4.06 21.91 -0.25
N SER A 249 5.28 22.37 0.06
CA SER A 249 6.49 22.08 -0.72
C SER A 249 7.28 20.91 -0.10
N THR A 250 8.60 20.90 -0.26
CA THR A 250 9.52 19.91 0.30
C THR A 250 10.50 20.54 1.30
N PHE A 251 11.23 19.71 2.03
CA PHE A 251 12.31 20.15 2.93
C PHE A 251 13.69 19.75 2.38
N THR A 252 14.69 20.61 2.58
CA THR A 252 16.08 20.24 2.28
C THR A 252 16.58 19.15 3.23
N LYS A 253 17.66 18.47 2.85
CA LYS A 253 18.28 17.43 3.68
C LYS A 253 18.75 18.01 5.03
N GLU A 254 19.33 19.19 5.01
CA GLU A 254 19.83 19.89 6.19
C GLU A 254 18.69 20.29 7.14
N ALA A 255 17.51 20.65 6.61
CA ALA A 255 16.34 20.92 7.42
C ALA A 255 15.86 19.66 8.17
N LYS A 256 15.80 18.53 7.46
CA LYS A 256 15.43 17.22 8.02
C LYS A 256 16.45 16.74 9.06
N GLU A 257 17.74 16.89 8.78
CA GLU A 257 18.82 16.55 9.72
C GLU A 257 18.80 17.45 10.96
N TYR A 258 18.59 18.75 10.79
CA TYR A 258 18.48 19.68 11.92
C TYR A 258 17.32 19.29 12.84
N ALA A 259 16.12 19.05 12.30
CA ALA A 259 14.96 18.63 13.11
C ALA A 259 15.19 17.32 13.89
N LYS A 260 15.97 16.39 13.33
CA LYS A 260 16.33 15.12 14.00
C LYS A 260 17.36 15.29 15.12
N ASN A 261 18.27 16.25 14.99
CA ASN A 261 19.40 16.44 15.92
C ASN A 261 19.09 17.39 17.10
N ILE A 262 17.88 17.95 17.17
CA ILE A 262 17.46 18.76 18.32
C ILE A 262 17.17 17.82 19.49
N ASN A 263 17.93 17.97 20.58
CA ASN A 263 17.85 17.06 21.73
C ASN A 263 16.79 17.46 22.77
N ASN A 264 16.38 18.73 22.79
CA ASN A 264 15.47 19.29 23.80
C ASN A 264 14.04 19.56 23.29
N LYS A 265 13.78 19.33 21.99
CA LYS A 265 12.46 19.50 21.36
C LYS A 265 12.22 18.42 20.33
N LYS A 266 10.96 18.05 20.14
CA LYS A 266 10.48 17.15 19.09
C LYS A 266 9.76 17.96 18.03
N ILE A 267 10.42 18.15 16.88
CA ILE A 267 9.82 18.80 15.71
C ILE A 267 9.54 17.75 14.63
N VAL A 268 8.28 17.58 14.26
CA VAL A 268 7.84 16.74 13.14
C VAL A 268 7.71 17.60 11.89
N LEU A 269 8.30 17.14 10.79
CA LEU A 269 8.21 17.80 9.49
C LEU A 269 7.23 17.02 8.61
N ILE A 270 6.25 17.73 8.03
CA ILE A 270 5.26 17.16 7.09
C ILE A 270 5.35 17.96 5.79
N ASP A 271 5.79 17.30 4.72
CA ASP A 271 5.88 17.90 3.38
C ASP A 271 4.58 17.72 2.60
N GLY A 272 4.48 18.31 1.41
CA GLY A 272 3.25 18.32 0.63
C GLY A 272 2.76 16.91 0.30
N SER A 273 3.67 16.03 -0.13
CA SER A 273 3.32 14.64 -0.44
C SER A 273 2.77 13.91 0.79
N GLN A 274 3.42 14.08 1.95
CA GLN A 274 2.95 13.48 3.19
C GLN A 274 1.62 14.07 3.68
N LEU A 275 1.43 15.39 3.55
CA LEU A 275 0.19 16.08 3.87
C LEU A 275 -0.98 15.51 3.05
N ALA A 276 -0.84 15.44 1.74
CA ALA A 276 -1.88 14.93 0.84
C ALA A 276 -2.19 13.45 1.12
N LYS A 277 -1.16 12.63 1.40
CA LYS A 277 -1.36 11.25 1.83
C LYS A 277 -2.19 11.15 3.11
N PHE A 278 -1.89 11.97 4.13
CA PHE A 278 -2.68 12.00 5.36
C PHE A 278 -4.11 12.49 5.11
N MET A 279 -4.31 13.48 4.23
CA MET A 279 -5.64 13.91 3.84
C MET A 279 -6.47 12.76 3.27
N ILE A 280 -5.88 11.93 2.41
CA ILE A 280 -6.55 10.74 1.87
C ILE A 280 -6.81 9.71 2.97
N ASP A 281 -5.80 9.38 3.78
CA ASP A 281 -5.88 8.36 4.82
C ASP A 281 -6.93 8.69 5.90
N PHE A 282 -7.10 9.97 6.22
CA PHE A 282 -8.03 10.46 7.25
C PHE A 282 -9.31 11.08 6.69
N ASN A 283 -9.56 10.92 5.38
CA ASN A 283 -10.76 11.40 4.68
C ASN A 283 -11.03 12.91 4.85
N VAL A 284 -10.00 13.73 4.59
CA VAL A 284 -10.05 15.19 4.65
C VAL A 284 -9.92 15.78 3.26
N GLY A 285 -10.92 16.56 2.83
CA GLY A 285 -10.94 17.14 1.48
C GLY A 285 -11.18 16.12 0.35
N VAL A 286 -11.52 14.88 0.69
CA VAL A 286 -11.86 13.79 -0.24
C VAL A 286 -13.18 13.13 0.14
N SER A 287 -13.82 12.48 -0.83
CA SER A 287 -15.04 11.70 -0.64
C SER A 287 -14.92 10.34 -1.32
N LEU A 288 -15.59 9.33 -0.75
CA LEU A 288 -15.70 8.03 -1.40
C LEU A 288 -16.54 8.15 -2.67
N GLU A 289 -15.99 7.71 -3.80
CA GLU A 289 -16.70 7.66 -5.08
C GLU A 289 -17.21 6.25 -5.38
N THR A 290 -16.38 5.22 -5.23
CA THR A 290 -16.73 3.82 -5.49
C THR A 290 -15.99 2.90 -4.52
N VAL A 291 -16.64 1.82 -4.10
CA VAL A 291 -16.08 0.80 -3.21
C VAL A 291 -16.05 -0.55 -3.94
N TYR A 292 -14.87 -1.16 -4.00
CA TYR A 292 -14.67 -2.51 -4.55
C TYR A 292 -14.39 -3.49 -3.41
N GLU A 293 -15.20 -4.55 -3.29
CA GLU A 293 -15.04 -5.57 -2.25
C GLU A 293 -14.40 -6.84 -2.80
N ILE A 294 -13.34 -7.32 -2.15
CA ILE A 294 -12.72 -8.62 -2.45
C ILE A 294 -13.25 -9.65 -1.45
N LYS A 295 -13.96 -10.66 -1.93
CA LYS A 295 -14.46 -11.77 -1.11
C LYS A 295 -13.48 -12.94 -1.12
N LYS A 296 -13.37 -13.62 0.01
CA LYS A 296 -12.66 -14.91 0.14
C LYS A 296 -13.64 -15.95 0.66
N ILE A 297 -13.41 -17.22 0.33
CA ILE A 297 -14.19 -18.32 0.90
C ILE A 297 -14.02 -18.29 2.43
N ASP A 298 -15.14 -18.28 3.15
CA ASP A 298 -15.15 -18.57 4.58
C ASP A 298 -15.00 -20.07 4.77
N SER A 299 -13.85 -20.52 5.30
CA SER A 299 -13.59 -21.95 5.42
C SER A 299 -14.49 -22.63 6.44
N ASP A 300 -14.83 -21.90 7.50
CA ASP A 300 -15.53 -22.44 8.67
C ASP A 300 -16.99 -22.75 8.32
N TYR A 301 -17.57 -22.01 7.37
CA TYR A 301 -18.92 -22.26 6.85
C TYR A 301 -19.08 -23.64 6.18
N PHE A 302 -18.00 -24.25 5.66
CA PHE A 302 -18.06 -25.52 4.92
C PHE A 302 -17.50 -26.71 5.72
N ILE A 303 -17.32 -26.56 7.03
CA ILE A 303 -16.99 -27.69 7.91
C ILE A 303 -18.33 -28.31 8.32
N GLU A 304 -18.57 -29.56 7.90
CA GLU A 304 -19.71 -30.37 8.38
C GLU A 304 -19.35 -30.94 9.76
N ASP A 305 -20.30 -30.94 10.71
CA ASP A 305 -20.15 -31.49 12.07
C ASP A 305 -19.79 -32.99 12.08
#